data_AF-T1B804-F1
#
_entry.id   AF-T1B804-F1
#
_cell.length_a   1.000
_cell.length_b   1.000
_cell.length_c   1.000
_cell.angle_alpha   90.00
_cell.angle_beta   90.00
_cell.angle_gamma   90.00
#
_symmetry.space_group_name_H-M   'P 1'
#
loop_
_entity.id
_entity.type
_entity.pdbx_description
1 polymer ?
#
loop_
_entity_poly.entity_id
_entity_poly.type
_entity_poly.pdbx_seq_one_letter_code
_entity_poly.pdbx_strand_id
1 'polypeptide(L)'
;MEQMVTVVPQPSPTGSMELLSGLRSRFPEDILAIHPFPGLLGRVELRPGAILPICRYLRDEQTFGHCAMVGGVDWRETREVVYHLWSDDRKAYLELSLKVPADDPHVESVAGIWQGANWHEREAWDLLGIRFDHH
;
A
#
# COMPACT_ATOMS: atom_id res chain seq x y z
N MET A 1 7.58 15.30 34.42
CA MET A 1 6.52 14.66 33.61
C MET A 1 7.20 13.85 32.54
N GLU A 2 7.49 12.59 32.82
CA GLU A 2 7.99 11.65 31.81
C GLU A 2 6.89 11.44 30.78
N GLN A 3 7.16 11.80 29.52
CA GLN A 3 6.29 11.43 28.43
C GLN A 3 6.36 9.91 28.28
N MET A 4 5.25 9.25 28.56
CA MET A 4 5.08 7.83 28.31
C MET A 4 5.17 7.64 26.78
N VAL A 5 6.34 7.28 26.27
CA VAL A 5 6.52 6.89 24.87
C VAL A 5 5.63 5.68 24.65
N THR A 6 4.50 5.89 23.97
CA THR A 6 3.62 4.77 23.61
C THR A 6 4.32 4.03 22.49
N VAL A 7 5.00 2.94 22.84
CA VAL A 7 5.58 2.02 21.86
C VAL A 7 4.41 1.45 21.07
N VAL A 8 4.32 1.76 19.77
CA VAL A 8 3.35 1.12 18.88
C VAL A 8 3.63 -0.38 18.92
N PRO A 9 2.69 -1.21 19.39
CA PRO A 9 2.91 -2.64 19.50
C PRO A 9 3.23 -3.20 18.10
N GLN A 10 4.29 -3.99 18.03
CA GLN A 10 4.69 -4.62 16.77
C GLN A 10 3.67 -5.71 16.41
N PRO A 11 3.33 -5.88 15.12
CA PRO A 11 2.47 -6.97 14.71
C PRO A 11 3.08 -8.32 15.10
N SER A 12 2.23 -9.24 15.57
CA SER A 12 2.69 -10.59 15.88
C SER A 12 3.16 -11.28 14.59
N PRO A 13 4.27 -12.05 14.63
CA PRO A 13 4.77 -12.75 13.44
C PRO A 13 3.71 -13.62 12.77
N THR A 14 2.83 -14.24 13.58
CA THR A 14 1.75 -15.12 13.12
C THR A 14 0.66 -14.35 12.36
N GLY A 15 0.21 -13.19 12.88
CA GLY A 15 -0.81 -12.38 12.21
C GLY A 15 -0.33 -11.79 10.89
N SER A 16 0.95 -11.42 10.81
CA SER A 16 1.58 -10.99 9.55
C SER A 16 1.58 -12.12 8.52
N MET A 17 2.04 -13.32 8.89
CA MET A 17 2.08 -14.47 7.96
C MET A 17 0.70 -14.89 7.47
N GLU A 18 -0.32 -14.87 8.35
CA GLU A 18 -1.70 -15.19 7.97
C GLU A 18 -2.25 -14.22 6.92
N LEU A 19 -2.10 -12.90 7.13
CA LEU A 19 -2.55 -11.90 6.15
C LEU A 19 -1.83 -12.05 4.82
N LEU A 20 -0.50 -12.18 4.84
CA LEU A 20 0.33 -12.25 3.63
C LEU A 20 0.06 -13.53 2.84
N SER A 21 -0.12 -14.67 3.51
CA SER A 21 -0.50 -15.92 2.86
C SER A 21 -1.93 -15.86 2.30
N GLY A 22 -2.87 -15.24 3.00
CA GLY A 22 -4.23 -15.01 2.51
C GLY A 22 -4.27 -14.15 1.25
N LEU A 23 -3.49 -13.06 1.22
CA LEU A 23 -3.31 -12.23 0.03
C LEU A 23 -2.75 -13.04 -1.14
N ARG A 24 -1.68 -13.81 -0.93
CA ARG A 24 -1.08 -14.67 -1.96
C ARG A 24 -2.06 -15.71 -2.49
N SER A 25 -2.86 -16.30 -1.61
CA SER A 25 -3.86 -17.31 -2.00
C SER A 25 -5.00 -16.71 -2.81
N ARG A 26 -5.42 -15.49 -2.49
CA ARG A 26 -6.58 -14.83 -3.14
C ARG A 26 -6.22 -14.15 -4.45
N PHE A 27 -5.01 -13.61 -4.55
CA PHE A 27 -4.51 -12.87 -5.71
C PHE A 27 -3.18 -13.47 -6.22
N PRO A 28 -3.17 -14.76 -6.60
CA PRO A 28 -1.93 -15.50 -6.87
C PRO A 28 -1.13 -14.97 -8.07
N GLU A 29 -1.85 -14.43 -9.05
CA GLU A 29 -1.30 -13.85 -10.27
C GLU A 29 -0.89 -12.39 -10.08
N ASP A 30 -1.59 -11.64 -9.26
CA ASP A 30 -1.39 -10.20 -9.13
C ASP A 30 -0.25 -9.83 -8.18
N ILE A 31 0.13 -10.75 -7.28
CA ILE A 31 1.22 -10.54 -6.33
C ILE A 31 2.53 -11.04 -6.93
N LEU A 32 3.40 -10.10 -7.25
CA LEU A 32 4.73 -10.35 -7.80
C LEU A 32 5.69 -10.84 -6.71
N ALA A 33 5.70 -10.18 -5.55
CA ALA A 33 6.56 -10.52 -4.44
C ALA A 33 5.95 -10.12 -3.09
N ILE A 34 6.38 -10.81 -2.03
CA ILE A 34 6.06 -10.49 -0.64
C ILE A 34 7.36 -10.44 0.14
N HIS A 35 7.57 -9.34 0.86
CA HIS A 35 8.72 -9.12 1.70
C HIS A 35 8.25 -8.88 3.14
N PRO A 36 8.47 -9.82 4.07
CA PRO A 36 8.29 -9.53 5.48
C PRO A 36 9.23 -8.39 5.88
N PHE A 37 8.70 -7.40 6.60
CA PHE A 37 9.48 -6.22 6.99
C PHE A 37 9.28 -5.94 8.47
N PRO A 38 10.32 -6.02 9.31
CA PRO A 38 10.22 -5.68 10.73
C PRO A 38 9.67 -4.26 10.92
N GLY A 39 8.64 -4.08 11.75
CA GLY A 39 7.94 -2.79 11.88
C GLY A 39 6.62 -2.69 11.11
N LEU A 40 6.40 -3.56 10.12
CA LEU A 40 5.20 -3.62 9.29
C LEU A 40 4.65 -5.06 9.28
N LEU A 41 3.43 -5.23 8.78
CA LEU A 41 2.89 -6.55 8.44
C LEU A 41 3.68 -7.15 7.28
N GLY A 42 4.14 -6.32 6.35
CA GLY A 42 4.99 -6.68 5.22
C GLY A 42 4.87 -5.67 4.08
N ARG A 43 5.64 -5.91 3.03
CA ARG A 43 5.56 -5.21 1.74
C ARG A 43 5.12 -6.19 0.66
N VAL A 44 4.12 -5.80 -0.12
CA VAL A 44 3.54 -6.63 -1.18
C VAL A 44 3.69 -5.89 -2.51
N GLU A 45 4.45 -6.47 -3.43
CA GLU A 45 4.64 -5.95 -4.78
C GLU A 45 3.53 -6.48 -5.69
N LEU A 46 2.86 -5.57 -6.38
CA LEU A 46 1.66 -5.83 -7.17
C LEU A 46 1.92 -5.63 -8.67
N ARG A 47 1.19 -6.36 -9.50
CA ARG A 47 0.97 -5.96 -10.90
C ARG A 47 0.19 -4.64 -10.94
N PRO A 48 0.47 -3.72 -11.87
CA PRO A 48 -0.19 -2.40 -11.90
C PRO A 48 -1.72 -2.43 -11.91
N GLY A 49 -2.32 -3.35 -12.69
CA GLY A 49 -3.77 -3.48 -12.79
C GLY A 49 -4.48 -4.06 -11.56
N ALA A 50 -3.73 -4.45 -10.52
CA ALA A 50 -4.29 -5.16 -9.37
C ALA A 50 -4.62 -4.26 -8.17
N ILE A 51 -4.24 -2.98 -8.20
CA ILE A 51 -4.32 -2.12 -7.02
C ILE A 51 -5.76 -1.98 -6.49
N LEU A 52 -6.75 -1.72 -7.35
CA LEU A 52 -8.15 -1.54 -6.94
C LEU A 52 -8.79 -2.77 -6.28
N PRO A 53 -8.79 -3.98 -6.91
CA PRO A 53 -9.41 -5.14 -6.28
C PRO A 53 -8.73 -5.53 -4.97
N ILE A 54 -7.41 -5.39 -4.87
CA ILE A 54 -6.66 -5.68 -3.64
C ILE A 54 -6.98 -4.65 -2.56
N CYS A 55 -6.99 -3.35 -2.88
CA CYS A 55 -7.33 -2.29 -1.92
C CYS A 55 -8.78 -2.42 -1.40
N ARG A 56 -9.73 -2.81 -2.26
CA ARG A 56 -11.12 -3.09 -1.83
C ARG A 56 -11.18 -4.27 -0.87
N TYR A 57 -10.51 -5.38 -1.19
CA TYR A 57 -10.41 -6.52 -0.28
C TYR A 57 -9.78 -6.14 1.07
N LEU A 58 -8.71 -5.34 1.05
CA LEU A 58 -8.02 -4.91 2.25
C LEU A 58 -8.91 -4.04 3.14
N ARG A 59 -9.66 -3.10 2.55
CA ARG A 59 -10.62 -2.26 3.28
C ARG A 59 -11.79 -3.08 3.81
N ASP A 60 -12.43 -3.86 2.96
CA ASP A 60 -13.75 -4.46 3.22
C ASP A 60 -13.65 -5.75 4.05
N GLU A 61 -12.57 -6.52 3.89
CA GLU A 61 -12.44 -7.85 4.52
C GLU A 61 -11.25 -7.96 5.48
N GLN A 62 -10.22 -7.11 5.36
CA GLN A 62 -9.00 -7.19 6.19
C GLN A 62 -8.81 -5.99 7.13
N THR A 63 -9.84 -5.14 7.23
CA THR A 63 -9.96 -4.02 8.18
C THR A 63 -8.85 -2.96 8.09
N PHE A 64 -8.39 -2.69 6.87
CA PHE A 64 -7.53 -1.53 6.58
C PHE A 64 -8.38 -0.28 6.38
N GLY A 65 -8.60 0.46 7.45
CA GLY A 65 -9.49 1.62 7.49
C GLY A 65 -8.90 2.90 6.91
N HIS A 66 -7.58 2.98 6.71
CA HIS A 66 -6.91 4.23 6.38
C HIS A 66 -5.70 4.05 5.47
N CYS A 67 -5.58 4.90 4.44
CA CYS A 67 -4.34 5.10 3.68
C CYS A 67 -3.59 6.28 4.29
N ALA A 68 -2.47 5.98 4.95
CA ALA A 68 -1.70 6.95 5.71
C ALA A 68 -0.74 7.77 4.83
N MET A 69 -0.25 7.16 3.76
CA MET A 69 0.68 7.81 2.84
C MET A 69 0.61 7.13 1.46
N VAL A 70 0.75 7.95 0.42
CA VAL A 70 1.10 7.51 -0.94
C VAL A 70 2.39 8.20 -1.34
N GLY A 71 3.37 7.43 -1.79
CA GLY A 71 4.70 7.92 -2.14
C GLY A 71 5.10 7.44 -3.52
N GLY A 72 5.93 8.23 -4.20
CA GLY A 72 6.47 7.87 -5.49
C GLY A 72 7.98 7.68 -5.44
N VAL A 73 8.51 6.72 -6.21
CA VAL A 73 9.95 6.50 -6.38
C VAL A 73 10.32 6.51 -7.86
N ASP A 74 11.32 7.30 -8.22
CA ASP A 74 11.87 7.34 -9.58
C ASP A 74 13.02 6.33 -9.73
N TRP A 75 12.78 5.29 -10.54
CA TRP A 75 13.77 4.26 -10.88
C TRP A 75 14.36 4.46 -12.29
N ARG A 76 14.33 5.69 -12.82
CA ARG A 76 14.67 6.09 -14.19
C ARG A 76 13.71 5.54 -15.23
N GLU A 77 13.76 4.23 -15.47
CA GLU A 77 12.95 3.53 -16.49
C GLU A 77 11.52 3.24 -16.02
N THR A 78 11.29 3.25 -14.71
CA THR A 78 9.97 3.04 -14.12
C THR A 78 9.70 4.07 -13.03
N ARG A 79 8.42 4.24 -12.72
CA ARG A 79 7.92 4.93 -11.54
C ARG A 79 7.29 3.91 -10.63
N GLU A 80 7.65 3.93 -9.35
CA GLU A 80 6.98 3.12 -8.35
C GLU A 80 6.01 3.97 -7.54
N VAL A 81 4.82 3.44 -7.29
CA VAL A 81 3.90 4.01 -6.31
C VAL A 81 3.87 3.08 -5.10
N VAL A 82 4.01 3.64 -3.91
CA VAL A 82 4.02 2.96 -2.63
C VAL A 82 2.86 3.47 -1.79
N TYR A 83 2.07 2.57 -1.25
CA TYR A 83 0.93 2.87 -0.37
C TYR A 83 1.21 2.30 1.02
N HIS A 84 1.03 3.12 2.06
CA HIS A 84 1.03 2.66 3.45
C HIS A 84 -0.39 2.62 3.99
N LEU A 85 -0.88 1.42 4.28
CA LEU A 85 -2.24 1.18 4.74
C LEU A 85 -2.22 0.80 6.22
N TRP A 86 -3.02 1.47 7.04
CA TRP A 86 -3.16 1.21 8.46
C TRP A 86 -4.41 0.38 8.76
N SER A 87 -4.26 -0.62 9.63
CA SER A 87 -5.38 -1.35 10.24
C SER A 87 -5.42 -1.08 11.73
N ASP A 88 -6.56 -0.57 12.21
CA ASP A 88 -6.77 -0.33 13.64
C ASP A 88 -6.92 -1.61 14.45
N ASP A 89 -7.43 -2.68 13.85
CA ASP A 89 -7.58 -3.96 14.55
C ASP A 89 -6.21 -4.64 14.74
N ARG A 90 -5.35 -4.53 13.73
CA ARG A 90 -4.01 -5.12 13.74
C ARG A 90 -2.97 -4.21 14.40
N LYS A 91 -3.30 -2.92 14.59
CA LYS A 91 -2.39 -1.85 15.04
C LYS A 91 -1.07 -1.84 14.28
N ALA A 92 -1.14 -2.06 12.97
CA ALA A 92 0.02 -2.19 12.12
C ALA A 92 -0.24 -1.71 10.70
N TYR A 93 0.86 -1.40 10.00
CA TYR A 93 0.87 -0.97 8.61
C TYR A 93 1.13 -2.15 7.66
N LEU A 94 0.54 -2.10 6.47
CA LEU A 94 0.89 -2.89 5.30
C LEU A 94 1.39 -1.95 4.21
N GLU A 95 2.51 -2.30 3.57
CA GLU A 95 2.99 -1.58 2.39
C GLU A 95 2.55 -2.33 1.12
N LEU A 96 1.91 -1.62 0.20
CA LEU A 96 1.70 -2.09 -1.16
C LEU A 96 2.60 -1.28 -2.08
N SER A 97 3.16 -1.91 -3.11
CA SER A 97 3.83 -1.16 -4.17
C SER A 97 3.58 -1.74 -5.54
N LEU A 98 3.66 -0.89 -6.55
CA LEU A 98 3.59 -1.27 -7.96
C LEU A 98 4.49 -0.37 -8.79
N LYS A 99 5.05 -0.93 -9.86
CA LYS A 99 5.90 -0.20 -10.80
C LYS A 99 5.22 -0.06 -12.15
N VAL A 100 5.27 1.14 -12.71
CA VAL A 100 4.75 1.48 -14.02
C VAL A 100 5.84 2.06 -14.91
N PRO A 101 5.74 1.94 -16.24
CA PRO A 101 6.70 2.54 -17.17
C PRO A 101 6.84 4.06 -16.95
N ALA A 102 8.04 4.60 -17.10
CA ALA A 102 8.30 6.02 -16.88
C ALA A 102 7.84 6.93 -18.04
N ASP A 103 7.69 6.37 -19.23
CA ASP A 103 7.25 7.07 -20.44
C ASP A 103 5.73 7.34 -20.46
N ASP A 104 4.95 6.43 -19.86
CA ASP A 104 3.52 6.59 -19.65
C ASP A 104 3.07 6.04 -18.28
N PRO A 105 3.42 6.73 -17.17
CA PRO A 105 3.18 6.22 -15.82
C PRO A 105 1.72 6.40 -15.40
N HIS A 106 0.93 5.33 -15.49
CA HIS A 106 -0.50 5.32 -15.11
C HIS A 106 -0.83 4.29 -14.04
N VAL A 107 -1.59 4.70 -13.04
CA VAL A 107 -2.06 3.87 -11.92
C VAL A 107 -3.52 4.21 -11.63
N GLU A 108 -4.36 3.25 -11.26
CA GLU A 108 -5.72 3.55 -10.79
C GLU A 108 -5.68 4.27 -9.42
N SER A 109 -6.42 5.39 -9.29
CA SER A 109 -6.54 6.10 -8.01
C SER A 109 -7.22 5.24 -6.95
N VAL A 110 -6.70 5.30 -5.72
CA VAL A 110 -7.36 4.70 -4.55
C VAL A 110 -8.10 5.74 -3.70
N ALA A 111 -8.17 7.01 -4.13
CA ALA A 111 -8.88 8.08 -3.42
C ALA A 111 -10.39 7.77 -3.26
N GLY A 112 -10.99 7.04 -4.21
CA GLY A 112 -12.36 6.53 -4.09
C GLY A 112 -12.55 5.43 -3.02
N ILE A 113 -11.45 4.81 -2.55
CA ILE A 113 -11.44 3.83 -1.46
C ILE A 113 -11.12 4.52 -0.14
N TRP A 114 -10.04 5.30 -0.11
CA TRP A 114 -9.62 6.11 1.04
C TRP A 114 -9.36 7.55 0.60
N GLN A 115 -10.22 8.48 1.01
CA GLN A 115 -10.11 9.90 0.65
C GLN A 115 -8.76 10.54 1.04
N GLY A 116 -8.08 10.01 2.05
CA GLY A 116 -6.73 10.44 2.45
C GLY A 116 -5.65 10.26 1.39
N ALA A 117 -5.87 9.41 0.39
CA ALA A 117 -4.94 9.23 -0.74
C ALA A 117 -4.96 10.41 -1.72
N ASN A 118 -6.06 11.18 -1.77
CA ASN A 118 -6.25 12.22 -2.80
C ASN A 118 -5.07 13.20 -2.88
N TRP A 119 -4.68 13.77 -1.74
CA TRP A 119 -3.58 14.74 -1.69
C TRP A 119 -2.23 14.12 -2.07
N HIS A 120 -1.92 12.95 -1.54
CA HIS A 120 -0.66 12.27 -1.80
C HIS A 120 -0.51 11.84 -3.27
N GLU A 121 -1.59 11.37 -3.89
CA GLU A 121 -1.62 11.03 -5.32
C GLU A 121 -1.37 12.28 -6.19
N ARG A 122 -1.89 13.45 -5.78
CA ARG A 122 -1.58 14.73 -6.44
C ARG A 122 -0.12 15.14 -6.27
N GLU A 123 0.48 14.94 -5.10
CA GLU A 123 1.90 15.21 -4.91
C GLU A 123 2.77 14.29 -5.79
N ALA A 124 2.43 13.00 -5.89
CA ALA A 124 3.12 12.06 -6.76
C ALA A 124 2.97 12.41 -8.25
N TRP A 125 1.81 12.94 -8.66
CA TRP A 125 1.61 13.53 -9.98
C TRP A 125 2.54 14.73 -10.19
N ASP A 126 2.50 15.71 -9.29
CA ASP A 126 3.22 16.98 -9.46
C ASP A 126 4.75 16.79 -9.47
N LEU A 127 5.26 15.85 -8.68
CA LEU A 127 6.70 15.61 -8.55
C LEU A 127 7.26 14.64 -9.60
N LEU A 128 6.50 13.59 -9.95
CA LEU A 128 7.01 12.48 -10.76
C LEU A 128 6.22 12.22 -12.05
N GLY A 129 5.15 12.97 -12.30
CA GLY A 129 4.30 12.84 -13.48
C GLY A 129 3.41 11.60 -13.49
N ILE A 130 3.27 10.89 -12.37
CA ILE A 130 2.46 9.68 -12.27
C ILE A 130 0.98 10.05 -12.37
N ARG A 131 0.29 9.50 -13.35
CA ARG A 131 -1.13 9.73 -13.58
C ARG A 131 -1.98 8.75 -12.78
N PHE A 132 -2.90 9.30 -12.00
CA PHE A 132 -3.87 8.51 -11.24
C PHE A 132 -5.21 8.53 -11.98
N ASP A 133 -5.55 7.42 -12.62
CA ASP A 133 -6.79 7.28 -13.37
C ASP A 133 -7.99 7.32 -12.42
N HIS A 134 -9.07 7.99 -12.84
CA HIS A 134 -10.30 8.18 -12.07
C HIS A 134 -10.15 8.94 -10.74
N HIS A 135 -9.15 9.85 -10.66
CA HIS A 135 -8.92 10.77 -9.53
C HIS A 135 -9.90 11.96 -9.49
#